data_AF-A0A6V7WXC5-F1
#
_entry.id   AF-A0A6V7WXC5-F1
#
_cell.length_a   1.000
_cell.length_b   1.000
_cell.length_c   1.000
_cell.angle_alpha   90.00
_cell.angle_beta   90.00
_cell.angle_gamma   90.00
#
_symmetry.space_group_name_H-M   'P 1'
#
loop_
_entity.id
_entity.type
_entity.pdbx_description
1 polymer ?
#
loop_
_entity_poly.entity_id
_entity_poly.type
_entity_poly.pdbx_seq_one_letter_code
_entity_poly.pdbx_strand_id
1 'polypeptide(L)'
;MFLRGFKLIWVLTVLLALFVLKTQSADKKIIVHYGNRTFDITSFVPHHPGGPLVLKHANGKDVTEFLAGKKGIVLTEEGGRKVQHHHGSGAFNVLNSLEIKGRV
;
A
#
# COMPACT_ATOMS: atom_id res chain seq x y z
N MET A 1 -14.20 -49.32 -13.45
CA MET A 1 -13.06 -48.53 -12.95
C MET A 1 -13.12 -47.13 -13.57
N PHE A 2 -13.94 -46.20 -13.04
CA PHE A 2 -14.18 -44.89 -13.68
C PHE A 2 -14.61 -43.78 -12.67
N LEU A 3 -13.84 -43.58 -11.60
CA LEU A 3 -14.15 -42.56 -10.57
C LEU A 3 -12.95 -41.67 -10.16
N ARG A 4 -11.85 -41.69 -10.92
CA ARG A 4 -10.62 -40.96 -10.56
C ARG A 4 -10.52 -39.53 -11.13
N GLY A 5 -11.24 -39.21 -12.21
CA GLY A 5 -11.15 -37.89 -12.87
C GLY A 5 -11.95 -36.76 -12.18
N PHE A 6 -13.11 -37.07 -11.62
CA PHE A 6 -14.01 -36.07 -11.04
C PHE A 6 -13.47 -35.44 -9.75
N LYS A 7 -12.80 -36.25 -8.91
CA LYS A 7 -12.17 -35.77 -7.67
C LYS A 7 -11.04 -34.78 -7.94
N LEU A 8 -10.23 -35.01 -8.96
CA LEU A 8 -9.05 -34.18 -9.23
C LEU A 8 -9.44 -32.80 -9.77
N ILE A 9 -10.41 -32.74 -10.68
CA ILE A 9 -10.94 -31.48 -11.21
C ILE A 9 -11.59 -30.68 -10.08
N TRP A 10 -12.40 -31.33 -9.23
CA TRP A 10 -13.06 -30.65 -8.12
C TRP A 10 -12.06 -30.10 -7.09
N VAL A 11 -11.02 -30.87 -6.76
CA VAL A 11 -9.92 -30.42 -5.88
C VAL A 11 -9.18 -29.23 -6.50
N LEU A 12 -8.88 -29.27 -7.80
CA LEU A 12 -8.20 -28.16 -8.48
C LEU A 12 -9.06 -26.89 -8.49
N THR A 13 -10.36 -27.02 -8.73
CA THR A 13 -11.30 -25.88 -8.68
C THR A 13 -11.40 -25.29 -7.28
N VAL A 14 -11.45 -26.13 -6.24
CA VAL A 14 -11.44 -25.68 -4.84
C VAL A 14 -10.11 -24.99 -4.48
N LEU A 15 -8.97 -25.53 -4.92
CA LEU A 15 -7.67 -24.91 -4.69
C LEU A 15 -7.54 -23.56 -5.41
N LEU A 16 -8.04 -23.46 -6.64
CA LEU A 16 -8.08 -22.20 -7.39
C LEU A 16 -9.00 -21.18 -6.71
N ALA A 17 -10.19 -21.60 -6.24
CA ALA A 17 -11.09 -20.72 -5.49
C ALA A 17 -10.48 -20.25 -4.16
N LEU A 18 -9.80 -21.12 -3.42
CA LEU A 18 -9.08 -20.74 -2.20
C LEU A 18 -7.92 -19.79 -2.49
N PHE A 19 -7.21 -19.98 -3.60
CA PHE A 19 -6.17 -19.06 -4.05
C PHE A 19 -6.74 -17.68 -4.39
N VAL A 20 -7.85 -17.63 -5.14
CA VAL A 20 -8.57 -16.39 -5.47
C VAL A 20 -9.13 -15.71 -4.22
N LEU A 21 -9.69 -16.46 -3.27
CA LEU A 21 -10.16 -15.90 -1.99
C LEU A 21 -9.00 -15.37 -1.14
N LYS A 22 -7.83 -16.01 -1.19
CA LYS A 22 -6.62 -15.55 -0.50
C LYS A 22 -6.03 -14.27 -1.13
N THR A 23 -6.17 -14.09 -2.43
CA THR A 23 -5.76 -12.84 -3.12
C THR A 23 -6.82 -11.74 -2.99
N GLN A 24 -8.07 -12.07 -2.66
CA GLN A 24 -9.13 -11.12 -2.33
C GLN A 24 -8.98 -10.53 -0.90
N SER A 25 -7.76 -10.18 -0.50
CA SER A 25 -7.57 -9.27 0.62
C SER A 25 -8.06 -7.92 0.14
N ALA A 26 -9.19 -7.42 0.66
CA ALA A 26 -9.70 -6.08 0.37
C ALA A 26 -8.52 -5.08 0.38
N ASP A 27 -8.36 -4.30 -0.69
CA ASP A 27 -7.25 -3.35 -0.82
C ASP A 27 -7.14 -2.52 0.46
N LYS A 28 -6.14 -2.84 1.28
CA LYS A 28 -5.99 -2.24 2.59
C LYS A 28 -5.68 -0.76 2.36
N LYS A 29 -6.61 0.11 2.76
CA LYS A 29 -6.42 1.55 2.64
C LYS A 29 -5.12 1.98 3.29
N ILE A 30 -4.35 2.78 2.56
CA ILE A 30 -3.14 3.42 3.06
C ILE A 30 -3.49 4.89 3.32
N ILE A 31 -3.65 5.22 4.60
CA ILE A 31 -4.02 6.55 5.05
C ILE A 31 -2.79 7.24 5.62
N VAL A 32 -2.60 8.52 5.33
CA VAL A 32 -1.54 9.34 5.93
C VAL A 32 -2.10 10.68 6.38
N HIS A 33 -1.36 11.36 7.27
CA HIS A 33 -1.72 12.68 7.78
C HIS A 33 -0.65 13.71 7.39
N TYR A 34 -1.05 14.93 7.09
CA TYR A 34 -0.12 16.05 6.90
C TYR A 34 -0.72 17.28 7.56
N GLY A 35 -0.18 17.64 8.73
CA GLY A 35 -0.82 18.59 9.62
C GLY A 35 -2.20 18.08 10.05
N ASN A 36 -3.23 18.91 9.94
CA ASN A 36 -4.60 18.55 10.35
C ASN A 36 -5.42 17.89 9.23
N ARG A 37 -4.78 17.47 8.13
CA ARG A 37 -5.43 16.90 6.94
C ARG A 37 -5.13 15.41 6.84
N THR A 38 -6.09 14.66 6.29
CA THR A 38 -6.01 13.20 6.13
C THR A 38 -6.16 12.84 4.66
N PHE A 39 -5.36 11.88 4.20
CA PHE A 39 -5.24 11.53 2.78
C PHE A 39 -5.35 10.03 2.58
N ASP A 40 -6.13 9.60 1.59
CA ASP A 40 -6.18 8.21 1.14
C ASP A 40 -5.26 8.05 -0.08
N ILE A 41 -4.04 7.57 0.18
CA ILE A 41 -3.01 7.45 -0.86
C ILE A 41 -2.98 6.08 -1.53
N THR A 42 -4.00 5.24 -1.30
CA THR A 42 -4.05 3.84 -1.76
C THR A 42 -3.83 3.73 -3.27
N SER A 43 -4.45 4.61 -4.08
CA SER A 43 -4.31 4.62 -5.53
C SER A 43 -2.91 5.04 -6.01
N PHE A 44 -2.17 5.78 -5.19
CA PHE A 44 -0.82 6.25 -5.50
C PHE A 44 0.28 5.28 -5.07
N VAL A 45 0.00 4.34 -4.18
CA VAL A 45 0.96 3.34 -3.67
C VAL A 45 1.82 2.69 -4.77
N PRO A 46 1.27 2.17 -5.89
CA PRO A 46 2.08 1.52 -6.92
C PRO A 46 2.92 2.49 -7.76
N HIS A 47 2.66 3.81 -7.67
CA HIS A 47 3.27 4.84 -8.49
C HIS A 47 4.37 5.65 -7.78
N HIS A 48 4.59 5.41 -6.48
CA HIS A 48 5.52 6.20 -5.69
C HIS A 48 6.99 5.93 -6.05
N PRO A 49 7.77 6.95 -6.44
CA PRO A 49 9.22 6.82 -6.63
C PRO A 49 9.89 6.44 -5.31
N GLY A 50 10.45 5.23 -5.24
CA GLY A 50 10.99 4.62 -4.01
C GLY A 50 10.25 3.36 -3.56
N GLY A 51 9.12 3.05 -4.22
CA GLY A 51 8.41 1.78 -4.13
C GLY A 51 7.24 1.78 -3.13
N PRO A 52 6.33 0.79 -3.25
CA PRO A 52 5.10 0.72 -2.46
C PRO A 52 5.36 0.42 -0.97
N LEU A 53 6.45 -0.27 -0.65
CA LEU A 53 6.80 -0.61 0.74
C LEU A 53 7.03 0.62 1.61
N VAL A 54 7.55 1.71 1.03
CA VAL A 54 7.75 3.00 1.73
C VAL A 54 6.40 3.54 2.21
N LEU A 55 5.41 3.60 1.33
CA LEU A 55 4.08 4.11 1.69
C LEU A 55 3.29 3.18 2.60
N LYS A 56 3.46 1.85 2.45
CA LYS A 56 2.89 0.88 3.39
C LYS A 56 3.43 1.07 4.82
N HIS A 57 4.72 1.38 4.98
CA HIS A 57 5.31 1.71 6.28
C HIS A 57 4.88 3.09 6.81
N ALA A 58 4.44 3.99 5.94
CA ALA A 58 3.91 5.30 6.29
C ALA A 58 2.43 5.26 6.73
N ASN A 59 1.73 4.13 6.53
CA ASN A 59 0.31 4.02 6.84
C ASN A 59 -0.01 4.40 8.29
N GLY A 60 -0.97 5.31 8.47
CA GLY A 60 -1.42 5.88 9.74
C GLY A 60 -0.51 6.95 10.33
N LYS A 61 0.57 7.38 9.65
CA LYS A 61 1.54 8.34 10.19
C LYS A 61 1.33 9.75 9.66
N ASP A 62 1.77 10.73 10.44
CA ASP A 62 2.04 12.07 9.93
C ASP A 62 3.30 12.06 9.04
N VAL A 63 3.16 12.53 7.80
CA VAL A 63 4.20 12.51 6.77
C VAL A 63 4.97 13.82 6.64
N THR A 64 4.73 14.82 7.49
CA THR A 64 5.33 16.16 7.40
C THR A 64 6.85 16.11 7.36
N GLU A 65 7.47 15.40 8.31
CA GLU A 65 8.93 15.28 8.38
C GLU A 65 9.51 14.37 7.30
N PHE A 66 8.73 13.40 6.81
CA PHE A 66 9.14 12.50 5.73
C PHE A 66 9.19 13.26 4.39
N LEU A 67 8.18 14.08 4.10
CA LEU A 67 8.14 14.93 2.90
C LEU A 67 9.23 16.00 2.94
N ALA A 68 9.48 16.60 4.11
CA ALA A 68 10.55 17.57 4.30
C ALA A 68 11.96 16.96 4.17
N GLY A 69 12.07 15.62 4.13
CA GLY A 69 13.35 14.92 4.10
C GLY A 69 14.10 14.91 5.44
N LYS A 70 13.42 15.25 6.54
CA LYS A 70 14.00 15.25 7.90
C LYS A 70 13.96 13.86 8.54
N LYS A 71 12.97 13.05 8.17
CA LYS A 71 12.77 11.68 8.64
C LYS A 71 12.81 10.70 7.48
N GLY A 72 13.46 9.55 7.69
CA GLY A 72 13.52 8.47 6.72
C GLY A 72 12.70 7.26 7.18
N ILE A 73 12.29 6.44 6.21
CA ILE A 73 11.72 5.12 6.48
C ILE A 73 12.83 4.08 6.35
N VAL A 74 13.02 3.26 7.38
CA VAL A 74 13.93 2.12 7.35
C VAL A 74 13.14 0.89 6.94
N LEU A 75 13.49 0.31 5.79
CA LEU A 75 12.90 -0.91 5.26
C LEU A 75 13.75 -2.09 5.73
N THR A 76 13.26 -2.81 6.74
CA THR A 76 13.96 -3.96 7.33
C THR A 76 13.96 -5.18 6.42
N GLU A 77 12.95 -5.33 5.55
CA GLU A 77 12.82 -6.45 4.60
C GLU A 77 13.84 -6.39 3.46
N GLU A 78 14.45 -5.23 3.18
CA GLU A 78 15.47 -5.02 2.15
C GLU A 78 16.85 -4.73 2.75
N GLY A 79 17.25 -5.48 3.78
CA GLY A 79 18.58 -5.36 4.37
C GLY A 79 18.84 -4.04 5.12
N GLY A 80 17.80 -3.39 5.64
CA GLY A 80 17.93 -2.16 6.43
C GLY A 80 18.07 -0.87 5.61
N ARG A 81 17.60 -0.88 4.36
CA ARG A 81 17.65 0.31 3.47
C ARG A 81 16.84 1.48 4.06
N LYS A 82 17.48 2.62 4.28
CA LYS A 82 16.83 3.87 4.67
C LYS A 82 16.46 4.69 3.44
N VAL A 83 15.19 5.04 3.28
CA VAL A 83 14.68 5.93 2.22
C VAL A 83 14.40 7.29 2.84
N GLN A 84 15.14 8.31 2.41
CA GLN A 84 15.03 9.68 2.88
C GLN A 84 15.45 10.65 1.78
N HIS A 85 14.56 11.57 1.41
CA HIS A 85 14.88 12.67 0.50
C HIS A 85 13.87 13.80 0.70
N HIS A 86 14.23 15.00 0.25
CA HIS A 86 13.33 16.15 0.25
C HIS A 86 12.38 16.09 -0.96
N HIS A 87 11.08 16.27 -0.72
CA HIS A 87 10.08 16.29 -1.78
C HIS A 87 9.79 17.72 -2.24
N GLY A 88 9.77 17.94 -3.55
CA GLY A 88 9.36 19.20 -4.17
C GLY A 88 7.84 19.34 -4.33
N SER A 89 7.41 20.44 -4.96
CA SER A 89 5.99 20.79 -5.18
C SER A 89 5.16 19.69 -5.83
N GLY A 90 5.74 18.90 -6.74
CA GLY A 90 5.06 17.78 -7.40
C GLY A 90 4.47 16.75 -6.42
N ALA A 91 5.19 16.44 -5.34
CA ALA A 91 4.71 15.50 -4.33
C ALA A 91 3.54 16.09 -3.53
N PHE A 92 3.60 17.38 -3.21
CA PHE A 92 2.49 18.07 -2.53
C PHE A 92 1.25 18.15 -3.42
N ASN A 93 1.41 18.32 -4.74
CA ASN A 93 0.29 18.29 -5.67
C ASN A 93 -0.40 16.92 -5.71
N VAL A 94 0.39 15.84 -5.73
CA VAL A 94 -0.14 14.47 -5.64
C VAL A 94 -0.82 14.23 -4.30
N LEU A 95 -0.20 14.64 -3.18
CA LEU A 95 -0.81 14.46 -1.86
C LEU A 95 -2.14 15.24 -1.79
N ASN A 96 -2.16 16.49 -2.24
CA ASN A 96 -3.36 17.32 -2.22
C ASN A 96 -4.51 16.77 -3.07
N SER A 97 -4.23 16.05 -4.16
CA SER A 97 -5.29 15.43 -4.98
C SER A 97 -5.93 14.21 -4.30
N LEU A 98 -5.32 13.69 -3.22
CA LEU A 98 -5.74 12.50 -2.48
C LEU A 98 -6.34 12.83 -1.11
N GLU A 99 -6.61 14.11 -0.85
CA GLU A 99 -7.20 14.55 0.41
C GLU A 99 -8.62 14.01 0.59
N ILE A 100 -8.87 13.45 1.77
CA ILE A 100 -10.22 13.09 2.21
C ILE A 100 -10.90 14.36 2.68
N LYS A 101 -11.69 14.98 1.82
CA LYS A 101 -12.49 16.14 2.18
C LYS A 101 -13.72 15.71 2.96
N GLY A 102 -13.80 16.12 4.23
CA GLY A 102 -15.01 16.02 5.05
C GLY A 102 -15.35 14.60 5.50
N ARG A 103 -14.99 14.29 6.74
CA ARG A 103 -15.84 13.51 7.63
C ARG A 103 -15.63 14.05 9.04
N VAL A 104 -16.38 15.10 9.35
CA VAL A 104 -16.74 15.48 10.72
C VAL A 104 -17.54 14.35 11.34
#